data_AF-A0A8T2T855-F1
#
_entry.id   AF-A0A8T2T855-F1
#
_cell.length_a   1.000
_cell.length_b   1.000
_cell.length_c   1.000
_cell.angle_alpha   90.00
_cell.angle_beta   90.00
_cell.angle_gamma   90.00
#
_symmetry.space_group_name_H-M   'P 1'
#
loop_
_entity.id
_entity.type
_entity.pdbx_description
1 polymer ?
#
loop_
_entity_poly.entity_id
_entity_poly.type
_entity_poly.pdbx_seq_one_letter_code
_entity_poly.pdbx_strand_id
1 'polypeptide(L)'
;MAAPIYMLNLFYTDKQEMSWSPTPSSHNSSTMRFWLASRLGAANTRFEEAIMEYSTAYFLVDLVHYLLFVPNQPLFVLHHVFTSSYMLSCRFYTGHGAFSTIVLFVVGESTSFLQNVWTISLLTHSAKLFNLLHVPFLIIFSIFRGVLTPWATWQFCLYFLFSREASAVVPFPLALYCMWSVFMGISGSLYWVSTHWAKLMSKKKSEIMRASASKTQLQTNIPKKHA
;
A
#
# COMPACT_ATOMS: atom_id res chain seq x y z
N MET A 1 0.94 -12.84 15.90
CA MET A 1 1.22 -12.69 17.34
C MET A 1 0.26 -11.66 17.88
N ALA A 2 -0.36 -11.95 19.03
CA ALA A 2 -1.51 -11.25 19.57
C ALA A 2 -1.16 -9.84 20.07
N ALA A 3 -2.02 -8.88 19.75
CA ALA A 3 -1.98 -7.52 20.26
C ALA A 3 -2.23 -7.52 21.79
N PRO A 4 -1.47 -6.76 22.59
CA PRO A 4 -1.82 -6.57 23.98
C PRO A 4 -2.96 -5.54 24.08
N ILE A 5 -4.04 -6.00 24.73
CA ILE A 5 -5.25 -5.32 25.19
C ILE A 5 -4.96 -4.11 26.13
N TYR A 6 -3.71 -3.69 26.30
CA TYR A 6 -3.29 -2.67 27.25
C TYR A 6 -3.47 -1.21 26.78
N MET A 7 -3.84 -0.97 25.52
CA MET A 7 -4.12 0.39 25.03
C MET A 7 -5.50 0.91 25.41
N LEU A 8 -6.45 0.05 25.81
CA LEU A 8 -7.85 0.44 26.08
C LEU A 8 -8.04 1.34 27.33
N ASN A 9 -7.07 1.37 28.26
CA ASN A 9 -7.19 2.20 29.47
C ASN A 9 -6.60 3.62 29.33
N LEU A 10 -5.89 3.94 28.24
CA LEU A 10 -5.43 5.31 27.97
C LEU A 10 -6.46 6.15 27.18
N PHE A 11 -7.56 5.55 26.72
CA PHE A 11 -8.61 6.21 25.92
C PHE A 11 -9.82 6.70 26.73
N TYR A 12 -9.85 6.50 28.06
CA TYR A 12 -11.06 6.78 28.85
C TYR A 12 -11.12 8.18 29.49
N THR A 13 -10.04 8.98 29.46
CA THR A 13 -9.99 10.26 30.18
C THR A 13 -10.05 11.52 29.31
N ASP A 14 -10.40 11.43 28.03
CA ASP A 14 -10.56 12.62 27.18
C ASP A 14 -11.98 12.70 26.60
N LYS A 15 -12.94 12.96 27.49
CA LYS A 15 -14.36 13.19 27.19
C LYS A 15 -14.72 14.69 27.26
N GLN A 16 -13.93 15.59 26.68
CA GLN A 16 -14.32 16.99 26.37
C GLN A 16 -13.33 17.49 25.30
N GLU A 17 -13.65 17.99 24.11
CA GLU A 17 -14.86 18.46 23.46
C GLU A 17 -14.78 17.99 22.00
N MET A 18 -15.72 17.18 21.53
CA MET A 18 -15.87 16.92 20.09
C MET A 18 -17.32 17.22 19.74
N SER A 19 -17.64 18.51 19.65
CA SER A 19 -18.91 18.99 19.12
C SER A 19 -18.96 18.68 17.62
N TRP A 20 -19.40 17.48 17.29
CA TRP A 20 -19.52 17.00 15.91
C TRP A 20 -20.96 17.19 15.43
N SER A 21 -21.19 18.14 14.51
CA SER A 21 -22.29 18.13 13.52
C SER A 21 -22.11 19.28 12.52
N PRO A 22 -22.53 19.15 11.23
CA PRO A 22 -23.47 18.16 10.70
C PRO A 22 -22.91 17.29 9.54
N THR A 23 -23.57 16.15 9.38
CA THR A 23 -23.56 15.30 8.18
C THR A 23 -23.80 16.10 6.90
N PRO A 24 -22.94 16.01 5.85
CA PRO A 24 -23.21 16.65 4.58
C PRO A 24 -24.09 15.75 3.71
N SER A 25 -25.40 16.05 3.69
CA SER A 25 -26.32 15.56 2.67
C SER A 25 -26.22 16.44 1.41
N SER A 26 -25.19 16.24 0.59
CA SER A 26 -25.24 16.53 -0.85
C SER A 26 -23.99 15.99 -1.54
N HIS A 27 -24.19 15.09 -2.51
CA HIS A 27 -23.16 14.61 -3.44
C HIS A 27 -22.74 15.76 -4.36
N ASN A 28 -21.82 16.62 -3.92
CA ASN A 28 -21.17 17.60 -4.78
C ASN A 28 -19.65 17.40 -4.71
N SER A 29 -18.98 17.23 -5.84
CA SER A 29 -17.53 16.94 -5.88
C SER A 29 -16.67 18.07 -5.28
N SER A 30 -17.23 19.28 -5.21
CA SER A 30 -16.64 20.45 -4.55
C SER A 30 -16.56 20.32 -3.03
N THR A 31 -17.56 19.73 -2.37
CA THR A 31 -17.58 19.60 -0.90
C THR A 31 -16.58 18.55 -0.42
N MET A 32 -16.43 17.45 -1.16
CA MET A 32 -15.42 16.42 -0.86
C MET A 32 -14.00 16.95 -1.01
N ARG A 33 -13.71 17.73 -2.06
CA ARG A 33 -12.40 18.36 -2.26
C ARG A 33 -12.07 19.36 -1.16
N PHE A 34 -13.05 20.18 -0.77
CA PHE A 34 -12.89 21.13 0.33
C PHE A 34 -12.62 20.43 1.67
N TRP A 35 -13.39 19.38 2.00
CA TRP A 35 -13.17 18.59 3.22
C TRP A 35 -11.80 17.90 3.23
N LEU A 36 -11.37 17.37 2.08
CA LEU A 36 -10.06 16.74 1.97
C LEU A 36 -8.93 17.76 2.14
N ALA A 37 -9.05 18.93 1.52
CA ALA A 37 -8.08 20.01 1.67
C ALA A 37 -7.98 20.50 3.12
N SER A 38 -9.12 20.66 3.81
CA SER A 38 -9.13 21.09 5.20
C SER A 38 -8.48 20.07 6.13
N ARG A 39 -8.68 18.76 5.92
CA ARG A 39 -8.00 17.70 6.67
C ARG A 39 -6.50 17.61 6.38
N LEU A 40 -6.08 17.83 5.14
CA LEU A 40 -4.66 17.76 4.75
C LEU A 40 -3.82 18.91 5.33
N GLY A 41 -4.43 20.09 5.47
CA GLY A 41 -3.80 21.27 6.06
C GLY A 41 -3.89 21.37 7.58
N ALA A 42 -4.78 20.61 8.20
CA ALA A 42 -5.00 20.66 9.64
C ALA A 42 -3.74 20.24 10.41
N ALA A 43 -3.55 20.83 11.59
CA ALA A 43 -2.55 20.36 12.54
C ALA A 43 -2.86 18.92 12.93
N ASN A 44 -1.80 18.15 13.15
CA ASN A 44 -1.94 16.75 13.56
C ASN A 44 -2.65 16.68 14.91
N THR A 45 -3.64 15.80 15.02
CA THR A 45 -4.25 15.47 16.31
C THR A 45 -3.32 14.56 17.11
N ARG A 46 -3.44 14.56 18.45
CA ARG A 46 -2.66 13.67 19.32
C ARG A 46 -2.80 12.19 18.94
N PHE A 47 -3.98 11.79 18.46
CA PHE A 47 -4.21 10.43 18.01
C PHE A 47 -3.48 10.12 16.70
N GLU A 48 -3.49 11.03 15.73
CA GLU A 48 -2.74 10.88 14.48
C GLU A 48 -1.22 10.87 14.75
N GLU A 49 -0.74 11.67 15.68
CA GLU A 49 0.66 11.65 16.13
C GLU A 49 1.03 10.29 16.76
N ALA A 50 0.19 9.76 17.65
CA ALA A 50 0.42 8.46 18.26
C ALA A 50 0.45 7.32 17.22
N ILE A 51 -0.44 7.37 16.21
CA ILE A 51 -0.39 6.44 15.08
C ILE A 51 0.93 6.56 14.33
N MET A 52 1.36 7.78 13.99
CA MET A 52 2.61 7.98 13.27
C MET A 52 3.83 7.53 14.07
N GLU A 53 3.87 7.77 15.37
CA GLU A 53 4.96 7.30 16.24
C GLU A 53 5.03 5.78 16.27
N TYR A 54 3.88 5.12 16.46
CA TYR A 54 3.79 3.66 16.42
C TYR A 54 4.22 3.11 15.05
N SER A 55 3.67 3.65 13.96
CA SER A 55 3.99 3.23 12.60
C SER A 55 5.46 3.48 12.28
N THR A 56 6.04 4.59 12.73
CA THR A 56 7.47 4.87 12.53
C THR A 56 8.33 3.84 13.26
N ALA A 57 8.03 3.55 14.52
CA ALA A 57 8.77 2.55 15.28
C ALA A 57 8.69 1.17 14.60
N TYR A 58 7.50 0.77 14.14
CA TYR A 58 7.30 -0.46 13.39
C TYR A 58 8.16 -0.51 12.11
N PHE A 59 8.10 0.53 11.28
CA PHE A 59 8.86 0.58 10.04
C PHE A 59 10.37 0.61 10.26
N LEU A 60 10.85 1.21 11.35
CA LEU A 60 12.27 1.21 11.72
C LEU A 60 12.74 -0.19 12.14
N VAL A 61 11.92 -0.94 12.89
CA VAL A 61 12.24 -2.33 13.25
C VAL A 61 12.28 -3.20 11.98
N ASP A 62 11.31 -3.06 11.09
CA ASP A 62 11.30 -3.78 9.81
C ASP A 62 12.51 -3.39 8.93
N LEU A 63 12.90 -2.11 8.91
CA LEU A 63 14.10 -1.66 8.20
C LEU A 63 15.37 -2.34 8.75
N VAL A 64 15.54 -2.39 10.06
CA VAL A 64 16.67 -3.11 10.69
C VAL A 64 16.63 -4.58 10.32
N HIS A 65 15.46 -5.21 10.33
CA HIS A 65 15.31 -6.60 9.90
C HIS A 65 15.75 -6.80 8.43
N TYR A 66 15.31 -5.94 7.50
CA TYR A 66 15.73 -6.02 6.10
C TYR A 66 17.23 -5.84 5.92
N LEU A 67 17.86 -4.91 6.65
CA LEU A 67 19.30 -4.66 6.57
C LEU A 67 20.13 -5.84 7.07
N LEU A 68 19.68 -6.52 8.13
CA LEU A 68 20.44 -7.61 8.76
C LEU A 68 20.19 -8.98 8.10
N PHE A 69 18.94 -9.28 7.73
CA PHE A 69 18.53 -10.63 7.33
C PHE A 69 18.21 -10.76 5.84
N VAL A 70 17.88 -9.65 5.16
CA VAL A 70 17.44 -9.69 3.75
C VAL A 70 18.06 -8.54 2.92
N PRO A 71 19.39 -8.33 2.96
CA PRO A 71 20.04 -7.16 2.35
C PRO A 71 19.90 -7.10 0.82
N ASN A 72 19.61 -8.24 0.19
CA ASN A 72 19.44 -8.37 -1.27
C ASN A 72 18.09 -7.85 -1.79
N GLN A 73 17.31 -7.15 -0.95
CA GLN A 73 15.99 -6.63 -1.29
C GLN A 73 15.95 -5.09 -1.22
N PRO A 74 16.68 -4.37 -2.09
CA PRO A 74 16.85 -2.93 -2.01
C PRO A 74 15.55 -2.14 -2.16
N LEU A 75 14.57 -2.67 -2.90
CA LEU A 75 13.27 -2.03 -3.09
C LEU A 75 12.50 -1.89 -1.76
N PHE A 76 12.57 -2.91 -0.90
CA PHE A 76 11.92 -2.90 0.40
C PHE A 76 12.67 -1.99 1.39
N VAL A 77 14.00 -2.01 1.37
CA VAL A 77 14.82 -1.10 2.19
C VAL A 77 14.52 0.36 1.83
N LEU A 78 14.59 0.72 0.55
CA LEU A 78 14.31 2.08 0.10
C LEU A 78 12.87 2.49 0.40
N HIS A 79 11.91 1.58 0.24
CA HIS A 79 10.52 1.84 0.61
C HIS A 79 10.40 2.22 2.09
N HIS A 80 11.01 1.45 3.00
CA HIS A 80 10.94 1.74 4.43
C HIS A 80 11.63 3.05 4.80
N VAL A 81 12.76 3.37 4.16
CA VAL A 81 13.46 4.65 4.35
C VAL A 81 12.56 5.82 3.92
N PHE A 82 11.98 5.78 2.73
CA PHE A 82 11.12 6.86 2.22
C PHE A 82 9.81 7.00 2.99
N THR A 83 9.22 5.88 3.38
CA THR A 83 8.01 5.89 4.18
C THR A 83 8.28 6.44 5.59
N SER A 84 9.36 6.01 6.22
CA SER A 84 9.75 6.51 7.55
C SER A 84 10.12 7.99 7.51
N SER A 85 10.86 8.43 6.49
CA SER A 85 11.22 9.85 6.35
C SER A 85 9.99 10.73 6.17
N TYR A 86 8.98 10.27 5.43
CA TYR A 86 7.71 10.99 5.30
C TYR A 86 6.97 11.09 6.65
N MET A 87 6.85 9.99 7.40
CA MET A 87 6.24 10.03 8.75
C MET A 87 6.96 11.00 9.68
N LEU A 88 8.28 10.88 9.76
CA LEU A 88 9.11 11.72 10.61
C LEU A 88 8.98 13.20 10.23
N SER A 89 8.91 13.50 8.93
CA SER A 89 8.69 14.86 8.44
C SER A 89 7.33 15.42 8.88
N CYS A 90 6.26 14.64 8.71
CA CYS A 90 4.93 15.03 9.15
C CYS A 90 4.80 15.18 10.67
N ARG A 91 5.49 14.32 11.43
CA ARG A 91 5.40 14.27 12.89
C ARG A 91 6.25 15.33 13.59
N PHE A 92 7.52 15.44 13.21
CA PHE A 92 8.53 16.20 13.97
C PHE A 92 8.95 17.50 13.29
N TYR A 93 8.77 17.62 11.97
CA TYR A 93 9.21 18.81 11.25
C TYR A 93 8.06 19.77 10.96
N THR A 94 6.95 19.27 10.39
CA THR A 94 5.81 20.13 10.05
C THR A 94 4.78 20.20 11.16
N GLY A 95 4.48 19.09 11.85
CA GLY A 95 3.30 18.99 12.73
C GLY A 95 1.98 18.93 11.95
N HIS A 96 2.05 18.70 10.64
CA HIS A 96 0.93 18.66 9.70
C HIS A 96 1.11 17.53 8.67
N GLY A 97 0.02 17.08 8.06
CA GLY A 97 0.05 16.04 7.02
C GLY A 97 0.05 14.60 7.56
N ALA A 98 -0.23 14.38 8.84
CA ALA A 98 -0.45 13.03 9.36
C ALA A 98 -1.60 12.33 8.63
N PHE A 99 -2.67 13.05 8.30
CA PHE A 99 -3.81 12.49 7.60
C PHE A 99 -3.45 11.85 6.26
N SER A 100 -2.69 12.54 5.39
CA SER A 100 -2.23 11.95 4.11
C SER A 100 -1.39 10.70 4.33
N THR A 101 -0.51 10.76 5.31
CA THR A 101 0.41 9.67 5.63
C THR A 101 -0.36 8.44 6.15
N ILE A 102 -1.32 8.63 7.05
CA ILE A 102 -2.19 7.58 7.57
C ILE A 102 -3.05 6.96 6.46
N VAL A 103 -3.62 7.77 5.56
CA VAL A 103 -4.38 7.23 4.41
C VAL A 103 -3.50 6.34 3.54
N LEU A 104 -2.27 6.76 3.25
CA LEU A 104 -1.32 5.95 2.48
C LEU A 104 -0.94 4.66 3.21
N PHE A 105 -0.82 4.67 4.54
CA PHE A 105 -0.58 3.46 5.31
C PHE A 105 -1.75 2.52 5.33
N VAL A 106 -2.96 3.01 5.54
CA VAL A 106 -4.13 2.13 5.53
C VAL A 106 -4.22 1.41 4.18
N VAL A 107 -4.02 2.13 3.07
CA VAL A 107 -4.01 1.53 1.73
C VAL A 107 -2.82 0.57 1.55
N GLY A 108 -1.63 0.97 1.99
CA GLY A 108 -0.40 0.18 1.89
C GLY A 108 -0.47 -1.11 2.72
N GLU A 109 -0.74 -1.00 4.01
CA GLU A 109 -0.79 -2.10 4.98
C GLU A 109 -1.92 -3.09 4.69
N SER A 110 -3.05 -2.63 4.16
CA SER A 110 -4.11 -3.53 3.69
C SER A 110 -3.56 -4.51 2.65
N THR A 111 -2.67 -4.04 1.75
CA THR A 111 -2.00 -4.92 0.79
C THR A 111 -0.87 -5.73 1.40
N SER A 112 -0.14 -5.20 2.38
CA SER A 112 0.93 -5.91 3.10
C SER A 112 0.40 -7.11 3.88
N PHE A 113 -0.77 -6.98 4.54
CA PHE A 113 -1.43 -8.10 5.20
C PHE A 113 -1.73 -9.24 4.21
N LEU A 114 -2.32 -8.91 3.06
CA LEU A 114 -2.59 -9.89 2.00
C LEU A 114 -1.29 -10.48 1.42
N GLN A 115 -0.25 -9.66 1.28
CA GLN A 115 1.08 -10.09 0.83
C GLN A 115 1.74 -11.06 1.81
N ASN A 116 1.55 -10.87 3.12
CA ASN A 116 2.08 -11.78 4.14
C ASN A 116 1.35 -13.13 4.11
N VAL A 117 0.02 -13.12 4.01
CA VAL A 117 -0.77 -14.35 3.84
C VAL A 117 -0.37 -15.09 2.55
N TRP A 118 -0.16 -14.34 1.46
CA TRP A 118 0.34 -14.89 0.21
C TRP A 118 1.76 -15.47 0.33
N THR A 119 2.67 -14.78 1.02
CA THR A 119 4.04 -15.25 1.27
C THR A 119 4.06 -16.54 2.09
N ILE A 120 3.20 -16.65 3.12
CA ILE A 120 3.05 -17.89 3.88
C ILE A 120 2.58 -19.04 2.95
N SER A 121 1.67 -18.78 2.02
CA SER A 121 1.25 -19.80 1.06
C SER A 121 2.41 -20.34 0.20
N LEU A 122 3.38 -19.49 -0.14
CA LEU A 122 4.62 -19.90 -0.83
C LEU A 122 5.51 -20.77 0.06
N LEU A 123 5.66 -20.38 1.33
CA LEU A 123 6.52 -21.09 2.30
C LEU A 123 5.95 -22.44 2.73
N THR A 124 4.61 -22.59 2.76
CA THR A 124 3.96 -23.86 3.11
C THR A 124 4.06 -24.95 2.03
N HIS A 125 4.60 -24.62 0.85
CA HIS A 125 4.68 -25.52 -0.32
C HIS A 125 3.33 -26.15 -0.74
N SER A 126 2.20 -25.59 -0.28
CA SER A 126 0.87 -26.09 -0.62
C SER A 126 0.41 -25.51 -1.96
N ALA A 127 0.52 -26.32 -3.01
CA ALA A 127 0.09 -25.93 -4.36
C ALA A 127 -1.39 -25.51 -4.40
N LYS A 128 -2.25 -26.13 -3.57
CA LYS A 128 -3.67 -25.77 -3.47
C LYS A 128 -3.85 -24.37 -2.90
N LEU A 129 -3.20 -24.08 -1.79
CA LEU A 129 -3.31 -22.77 -1.12
C LEU A 129 -2.70 -21.65 -1.98
N PHE A 130 -1.55 -21.92 -2.59
CA PHE A 130 -0.91 -21.00 -3.52
C PHE A 130 -1.80 -20.69 -4.73
N ASN A 131 -2.34 -21.71 -5.40
CA ASN A 131 -3.21 -21.49 -6.57
C ASN A 131 -4.50 -20.75 -6.21
N LEU A 132 -5.04 -20.99 -5.01
CA LEU A 132 -6.23 -20.30 -4.51
C LEU A 132 -5.96 -18.81 -4.24
N LEU A 133 -4.82 -18.47 -3.63
CA LEU A 133 -4.52 -17.11 -3.17
C LEU A 133 -3.80 -16.25 -4.21
N HIS A 134 -2.98 -16.84 -5.08
CA HIS A 134 -2.07 -16.10 -5.95
C HIS A 134 -2.80 -15.14 -6.91
N VAL A 135 -3.82 -15.61 -7.63
CA VAL A 135 -4.55 -14.75 -8.59
C VAL A 135 -5.40 -13.69 -7.87
N PRO A 136 -6.21 -14.00 -6.85
CA PRO A 136 -6.94 -12.99 -6.08
C PRO A 136 -6.01 -11.93 -5.47
N PHE A 137 -4.88 -12.36 -4.90
CA PHE A 137 -3.87 -11.44 -4.36
C PHE A 137 -3.38 -10.46 -5.42
N LEU A 138 -2.96 -10.93 -6.60
CA LEU A 138 -2.46 -10.05 -7.65
C LEU A 138 -3.51 -9.04 -8.12
N ILE A 139 -4.78 -9.44 -8.23
CA ILE A 139 -5.87 -8.54 -8.61
C ILE A 139 -6.06 -7.44 -7.55
N ILE A 140 -6.23 -7.84 -6.28
CA ILE A 140 -6.46 -6.89 -5.18
C ILE A 140 -5.26 -5.95 -5.04
N PHE A 141 -4.04 -6.49 -5.07
CA PHE A 141 -2.82 -5.71 -4.98
C PHE A 141 -2.71 -4.70 -6.14
N SER A 142 -3.03 -5.11 -7.37
CA SER A 142 -3.04 -4.22 -8.54
C SER A 142 -4.09 -3.11 -8.41
N ILE A 143 -5.28 -3.37 -7.85
CA ILE A 143 -6.29 -2.32 -7.64
C ILE A 143 -5.80 -1.29 -6.61
N PHE A 144 -5.32 -1.77 -5.45
CA PHE A 144 -4.89 -0.87 -4.39
C PHE A 144 -3.70 -0.02 -4.83
N ARG A 145 -2.66 -0.64 -5.42
CA ARG A 145 -1.43 0.05 -5.82
C ARG A 145 -1.52 0.78 -7.15
N GLY A 146 -2.35 0.31 -8.07
CA GLY A 146 -2.49 0.88 -9.42
C GLY A 146 -3.64 1.85 -9.59
N VAL A 147 -4.62 1.86 -8.69
CA VAL A 147 -5.78 2.75 -8.79
C VAL A 147 -5.94 3.60 -7.52
N LEU A 148 -6.07 2.97 -6.34
CA LEU A 148 -6.38 3.70 -5.11
C LEU A 148 -5.22 4.59 -4.66
N THR A 149 -3.99 4.05 -4.60
CA THR A 149 -2.81 4.83 -4.19
C THR A 149 -2.54 5.99 -5.17
N PRO A 150 -2.51 5.80 -6.50
CA PRO A 150 -2.30 6.91 -7.43
C PRO A 150 -3.38 7.97 -7.37
N TRP A 151 -4.65 7.57 -7.20
CA TRP A 151 -5.75 8.51 -7.01
C TRP A 151 -5.58 9.35 -5.73
N ALA A 152 -5.24 8.72 -4.61
CA ALA A 152 -5.00 9.43 -3.35
C ALA A 152 -3.79 10.38 -3.46
N THR A 153 -2.67 9.89 -4.02
CA THR A 153 -1.46 10.68 -4.26
C THR A 153 -1.73 11.88 -5.17
N TRP A 154 -2.58 11.73 -6.19
CA TRP A 154 -2.99 12.84 -7.03
C TRP A 154 -3.67 13.95 -6.22
N GLN A 155 -4.58 13.60 -5.31
CA GLN A 155 -5.22 14.60 -4.43
C GLN A 155 -4.20 15.27 -3.51
N PHE A 156 -3.23 14.52 -2.98
CA PHE A 156 -2.18 15.06 -2.13
C PHE A 156 -1.25 16.00 -2.88
N CYS A 157 -0.87 15.67 -4.12
CA CYS A 157 -0.09 16.55 -4.99
C CYS A 157 -0.84 17.86 -5.26
N LEU A 158 -2.13 17.79 -5.62
CA LEU A 158 -2.96 18.98 -5.85
C LEU A 158 -2.98 19.90 -4.63
N TYR A 159 -3.05 19.34 -3.43
CA TYR A 159 -3.03 20.12 -2.20
C TYR A 159 -1.62 20.64 -1.86
N PHE A 160 -0.66 19.75 -1.61
CA PHE A 160 0.64 20.12 -1.07
C PHE A 160 1.54 20.90 -2.03
N LEU A 161 1.40 20.70 -3.35
CA LEU A 161 2.27 21.36 -4.34
C LEU A 161 1.62 22.59 -4.97
N PHE A 162 0.30 22.64 -5.08
CA PHE A 162 -0.40 23.67 -5.85
C PHE A 162 -1.34 24.55 -5.02
N SER A 163 -1.65 24.19 -3.77
CA SER A 163 -2.46 25.05 -2.89
C SER A 163 -1.59 26.09 -2.18
N ARG A 164 -2.09 27.33 -2.16
CA ARG A 164 -1.50 28.41 -1.36
C ARG A 164 -1.62 28.13 0.14
N GLU A 165 -2.69 27.47 0.56
CA GLU A 165 -2.92 27.13 1.97
C GLU A 165 -1.84 26.17 2.49
N ALA A 166 -1.48 25.17 1.69
CA ALA A 166 -0.44 24.22 2.04
C ALA A 166 0.94 24.88 2.15
N SER A 167 1.24 25.86 1.28
CA SER A 167 2.52 26.57 1.27
C SER A 167 2.79 27.40 2.54
N ALA A 168 1.74 27.74 3.30
CA ALA A 168 1.87 28.42 4.59
C ALA A 168 2.30 27.48 5.72
N VAL A 169 2.13 26.17 5.54
CA VAL A 169 2.25 25.16 6.60
C VAL A 169 3.40 24.20 6.33
N VAL A 170 3.56 23.75 5.07
CA VAL A 170 4.58 22.81 4.65
C VAL A 170 5.51 23.47 3.65
N PRO A 171 6.83 23.55 3.92
CA PRO A 171 7.77 24.10 2.96
C PRO A 171 7.76 23.32 1.64
N PHE A 172 7.73 24.04 0.52
CA PHE A 172 7.63 23.45 -0.81
C PHE A 172 8.68 22.36 -1.10
N PRO A 173 9.99 22.53 -0.77
CA PRO A 173 10.98 21.48 -1.02
C PRO A 173 10.67 20.18 -0.29
N LEU A 174 10.12 20.27 0.93
CA LEU A 174 9.73 19.11 1.71
C LEU A 174 8.49 18.45 1.12
N ALA A 175 7.47 19.23 0.75
CA ALA A 175 6.29 18.71 0.06
C ALA A 175 6.67 17.96 -1.23
N LEU A 176 7.58 18.53 -2.03
CA LEU A 176 8.09 17.91 -3.25
C LEU A 176 8.82 16.60 -2.96
N TYR A 177 9.70 16.58 -1.94
CA TYR A 177 10.37 15.36 -1.50
C TYR A 177 9.37 14.27 -1.09
N CYS A 178 8.38 14.61 -0.25
CA CYS A 178 7.37 13.65 0.21
C CYS A 178 6.55 13.09 -0.97
N MET A 179 6.09 13.92 -1.89
CA MET A 179 5.33 13.45 -3.06
C MET A 179 6.19 12.59 -3.99
N TRP A 180 7.46 12.97 -4.19
CA TRP A 180 8.41 12.17 -4.97
C TRP A 180 8.67 10.80 -4.32
N SER A 181 8.85 10.74 -3.00
CA SER A 181 8.99 9.50 -2.25
C SER A 181 7.79 8.57 -2.40
N VAL A 182 6.57 9.12 -2.32
CA VAL A 182 5.34 8.35 -2.55
C VAL A 182 5.28 7.82 -3.98
N PHE A 183 5.63 8.64 -4.97
CA PHE A 183 5.69 8.21 -6.37
C PHE A 183 6.66 7.04 -6.57
N MET A 184 7.88 7.12 -6.02
CA MET A 184 8.86 6.03 -6.07
C MET A 184 8.32 4.74 -5.43
N GLY A 185 7.61 4.84 -4.31
CA GLY A 185 6.95 3.70 -3.67
C GLY A 185 5.88 3.05 -4.55
N ILE A 186 5.05 3.86 -5.22
CA ILE A 186 4.04 3.37 -6.18
C ILE A 186 4.73 2.66 -7.35
N SER A 187 5.71 3.31 -7.99
CA SER A 187 6.45 2.75 -9.12
C SER A 187 7.13 1.42 -8.76
N GLY A 188 7.77 1.35 -7.59
CA GLY A 188 8.38 0.12 -7.09
C GLY A 188 7.35 -1.01 -6.92
N SER A 189 6.19 -0.71 -6.35
CA SER A 189 5.11 -1.69 -6.17
C SER A 189 4.50 -2.17 -7.49
N LEU A 190 4.34 -1.25 -8.47
CA LEU A 190 3.83 -1.58 -9.80
C LEU A 190 4.82 -2.42 -10.60
N TYR A 191 6.10 -2.07 -10.53
CA TYR A 191 7.16 -2.89 -11.10
C TYR A 191 7.14 -4.29 -10.51
N TRP A 192 7.11 -4.41 -9.18
CA TRP A 192 7.09 -5.70 -8.49
C TRP A 192 5.88 -6.56 -8.89
N VAL A 193 4.66 -6.03 -8.87
CA VAL A 193 3.46 -6.80 -9.24
C VAL A 193 3.47 -7.17 -10.74
N SER A 194 4.02 -6.31 -11.60
CA SER A 194 4.14 -6.59 -13.04
C SER A 194 5.01 -7.83 -13.32
N THR A 195 6.09 -8.01 -12.55
CA THR A 195 6.95 -9.21 -12.68
C THR A 195 6.21 -10.50 -12.27
N HIS A 196 5.29 -10.42 -11.31
CA HIS A 196 4.47 -11.56 -10.89
C HIS A 196 3.41 -11.90 -11.94
N TRP A 197 2.75 -10.90 -12.51
CA TRP A 197 1.87 -11.09 -13.65
C TRP A 197 2.61 -11.72 -14.84
N ALA A 198 3.81 -11.23 -15.17
CA ALA A 198 4.62 -11.80 -16.25
C ALA A 198 4.97 -13.29 -16.01
N LYS A 199 5.38 -13.65 -14.79
CA LYS A 199 5.64 -15.04 -14.40
C LYS A 199 4.40 -15.92 -14.54
N LEU A 200 3.23 -15.43 -14.11
CA LEU A 200 1.96 -16.16 -14.23
C LEU A 200 1.59 -16.42 -15.69
N MET A 201 1.70 -15.39 -16.55
CA MET A 201 1.37 -15.50 -17.97
C MET A 201 2.34 -16.44 -18.70
N SER A 202 3.63 -16.38 -18.37
CA SER A 202 4.63 -17.30 -18.92
C SER A 202 4.33 -18.76 -18.54
N LYS A 203 3.99 -19.02 -17.27
CA LYS A 203 3.60 -20.37 -16.81
C LYS A 203 2.37 -20.89 -17.56
N LYS A 204 1.30 -20.10 -17.65
CA LYS A 204 0.08 -20.47 -18.40
C LYS A 204 0.38 -20.79 -19.87
N LYS A 205 1.21 -19.99 -20.53
CA LYS A 205 1.64 -20.23 -21.91
C LYS A 205 2.35 -21.58 -22.05
N SER A 206 3.25 -21.90 -21.12
CA SER A 206 3.98 -23.18 -21.13
C SER A 206 3.06 -24.40 -20.95
N GLU A 207 2.03 -24.29 -20.10
CA GLU A 207 1.05 -25.35 -19.86
C GLU A 207 0.16 -25.59 -21.08
N ILE A 208 -0.29 -24.52 -21.74
CA ILE A 208 -1.09 -24.61 -22.98
C ILE A 208 -0.29 -25.30 -24.08
N MET A 209 0.98 -24.92 -24.29
CA MET A 209 1.83 -25.55 -25.31
C MET A 209 2.03 -27.05 -25.05
N ARG A 210 2.26 -27.45 -23.79
CA ARG A 210 2.38 -28.87 -23.41
C ARG A 210 1.09 -29.65 -23.64
N ALA A 211 -0.06 -29.07 -23.30
CA ALA A 211 -1.36 -29.70 -23.52
C ALA A 211 -1.68 -29.89 -25.00
N SER A 212 -1.36 -28.91 -25.85
CA SER A 212 -1.51 -29.01 -27.30
C SER A 212 -0.60 -30.08 -27.90
N ALA A 213 0.68 -30.14 -27.49
CA ALA A 213 1.62 -31.16 -27.97
C ALA A 213 1.18 -32.59 -27.59
N SER A 214 0.68 -32.78 -26.36
CA SER A 214 0.15 -34.07 -25.91
C SER A 214 -1.08 -34.51 -26.72
N LYS A 215 -2.00 -33.59 -27.05
CA LYS A 215 -3.15 -33.88 -27.93
C LYS A 215 -2.72 -34.27 -29.34
N THR A 216 -1.73 -33.59 -29.91
CA THR A 216 -1.20 -33.94 -31.23
C THR A 216 -0.59 -35.34 -31.24
N GLN A 217 0.20 -35.70 -30.21
CA GLN A 217 0.75 -37.06 -30.11
C GLN A 217 -0.32 -38.14 -29.93
N LEU A 218 -1.38 -37.86 -29.18
CA LEU A 218 -2.49 -38.79 -29.01
C LEU A 218 -3.21 -39.05 -30.35
N GLN A 219 -3.40 -38.00 -31.17
CA GLN A 219 -4.04 -38.13 -32.49
C GLN A 219 -3.18 -38.88 -33.50
N THR A 220 -1.85 -38.72 -33.48
CA THR A 220 -0.95 -39.46 -34.38
C THR A 220 -0.84 -40.95 -34.03
N ASN A 221 -1.11 -41.33 -32.78
CA ASN A 221 -1.05 -42.73 -32.32
C ASN A 221 -2.36 -43.50 -32.50
N ILE A 222 -3.41 -42.90 -33.06
CA ILE A 222 -4.65 -43.63 -33.40
C ILE A 222 -4.35 -44.46 -34.67
N PRO A 223 -4.35 -45.80 -34.59
CA PRO A 223 -4.08 -46.64 -35.76
C PRO A 223 -5.14 -46.36 -36.83
N LYS A 224 -4.69 -46.00 -38.04
CA LYS A 224 -5.56 -45.90 -39.19
C LYS A 224 -6.15 -47.29 -39.43
N LYS A 225 -7.44 -47.48 -39.14
CA LYS A 225 -8.16 -48.68 -39.57
C LYS A 225 -8.10 -48.69 -41.09
N HIS A 226 -7.28 -49.59 -41.63
CA HIS A 226 -7.27 -49.90 -43.05
C HIS A 226 -8.66 -50.42 -43.42
N ALA A 227 -9.37 -49.65 -44.23
CA ALA A 227 -10.56 -50.06 -44.96
C ALA A 227 -10.11 -50.69 -46.29
#